data_AF-A0A847U775-F1
#
_entry.id   AF-A0A847U775-F1
#
_cell.length_a   1.000
_cell.length_b   1.000
_cell.length_c   1.000
_cell.angle_alpha   90.00
_cell.angle_beta   90.00
_cell.angle_gamma   90.00
#
_symmetry.space_group_name_H-M   'P 1'
#
loop_
_entity.id
_entity.type
_entity.pdbx_description
1 polymer ?
#
loop_
_entity_poly.entity_id
_entity_poly.type
_entity_poly.pdbx_seq_one_letter_code
_entity_poly.pdbx_strand_id
1 'polypeptide(L)'
;MTKRRKFLKGIASTSLFGAVQGVTAESSSDNTVQPLGAGGAGNDEKLPVYADGRLVSHYRPDTSHEDRYILERKFESADLTERYGDPVFRYSDVLLSEKLVPEKVKTGRKTTYTSENKLVVGKDSEHRNAEEKIWNEESDTATTLDIPEISDTNIPLFHYDPDASGSGMDVRSSPMNVAWETDYASGIQAIMRSEGWNSTLQLIDELTIDKEIKLPDGNTKSTDEHVTKGTGSLCPSDQTHVRLYDLSDLSIDGLTTIGQAHIDPCDHGKWETWSPIGGGLQEVDYQIDSARDAVAEFWDNEDDHSIDSEDVGNTHKPEFDSHSGKWKLIEGEY
;
A
#
# COMPACT_ATOMS: atom_id res chain seq x y z
N MET A 1 39.65 10.32 -30.43
CA MET A 1 40.54 9.97 -29.30
C MET A 1 39.65 9.53 -28.14
N THR A 2 39.20 8.27 -28.09
CA THR A 2 39.81 7.20 -27.26
C THR A 2 40.30 7.65 -25.89
N LYS A 3 39.61 7.19 -24.83
CA LYS A 3 40.22 6.37 -23.76
C LYS A 3 39.16 5.84 -22.78
N ARG A 4 38.73 4.59 -23.01
CA ARG A 4 38.29 3.66 -21.97
C ARG A 4 39.41 3.54 -20.92
N ARG A 5 39.10 3.62 -19.63
CA ARG A 5 40.00 3.19 -18.56
C ARG A 5 39.54 1.84 -18.02
N LYS A 6 40.43 0.86 -18.16
CA LYS A 6 40.45 -0.42 -17.44
C LYS A 6 41.10 -0.19 -16.07
N PHE A 7 40.59 -0.84 -15.04
CA PHE A 7 41.37 -1.32 -13.89
C PHE A 7 40.96 -2.78 -13.66
N LEU A 8 41.75 -3.75 -14.12
CA LEU A 8 42.88 -4.45 -13.47
C LEU A 8 42.42 -5.48 -12.42
N LYS A 9 42.38 -6.74 -12.87
CA LYS A 9 42.44 -7.96 -12.05
C LYS A 9 43.89 -8.28 -11.67
N GLY A 10 44.09 -8.81 -10.47
CA GLY A 10 45.29 -9.53 -10.02
C GLY A 10 45.82 -8.98 -8.69
N ILE A 11 46.23 -9.76 -7.68
CA ILE A 11 46.61 -11.17 -7.56
C ILE A 11 46.37 -11.61 -6.10
N ALA A 12 46.05 -12.89 -5.90
CA ALA A 12 45.92 -13.55 -4.61
C ALA A 12 47.26 -13.67 -3.85
N SER A 13 47.21 -13.57 -2.53
CA SER A 13 48.23 -14.11 -1.62
C SER A 13 47.53 -14.80 -0.46
N THR A 14 47.73 -16.11 -0.36
CA THR A 14 47.21 -17.05 0.64
C THR A 14 48.01 -16.99 1.93
N SER A 15 47.32 -16.92 3.08
CA SER A 15 47.74 -17.59 4.32
C SER A 15 46.54 -17.81 5.26
N LEU A 16 46.53 -18.99 5.90
CA LEU A 16 45.43 -19.72 6.52
C LEU A 16 44.85 -19.14 7.83
N PHE A 17 43.60 -19.58 8.08
CA PHE A 17 42.90 -19.93 9.34
C PHE A 17 41.79 -19.00 9.83
N GLY A 18 40.58 -19.59 9.98
CA GLY A 18 39.50 -19.09 10.85
C GLY A 18 38.18 -18.86 10.13
N ALA A 19 37.22 -19.77 10.32
CA ALA A 19 35.90 -19.75 9.73
C ALA A 19 35.04 -18.57 10.21
N VAL A 20 34.43 -17.85 9.26
CA VAL A 20 33.06 -17.34 9.34
C VAL A 20 32.51 -17.46 7.92
N GLN A 21 31.50 -18.29 7.68
CA GLN A 21 30.73 -18.23 6.44
C GLN A 21 29.92 -16.93 6.47
N GLY A 22 30.57 -15.82 6.11
CA GLY A 22 29.88 -14.61 5.73
C GLY A 22 29.19 -14.90 4.40
N VAL A 23 27.86 -14.89 4.43
CA VAL A 23 27.07 -14.71 3.22
C VAL A 23 27.47 -13.34 2.67
N THR A 24 28.38 -13.32 1.70
CA THR A 24 28.61 -12.14 0.88
C THR A 24 27.34 -11.96 0.08
N ALA A 25 26.54 -10.97 0.48
CA ALA A 25 25.50 -10.42 -0.38
C ALA A 25 26.19 -10.02 -1.69
N GLU A 26 25.81 -10.69 -2.78
CA GLU A 26 26.04 -10.13 -4.10
C GLU A 26 25.30 -8.80 -4.12
N SER A 27 26.04 -7.71 -4.30
CA SER A 27 25.45 -6.40 -4.58
C SER A 27 24.54 -6.59 -5.79
N SER A 28 23.23 -6.53 -5.56
CA SER A 28 22.20 -6.59 -6.59
C SER A 28 22.26 -5.30 -7.42
N SER A 29 23.24 -5.21 -8.30
CA SER A 29 23.15 -4.34 -9.47
C SER A 29 22.48 -5.12 -10.60
N ASP A 30 21.45 -4.49 -11.19
CA ASP A 30 20.84 -4.75 -12.50
C ASP A 30 19.54 -5.58 -12.54
N ASN A 31 18.45 -4.84 -12.84
CA ASN A 31 17.19 -5.23 -13.49
C ASN A 31 15.98 -5.67 -12.65
N THR A 32 15.96 -5.52 -11.33
CA THR A 32 14.66 -5.58 -10.63
C THR A 32 13.86 -4.32 -10.93
N VAL A 33 12.69 -4.53 -11.52
CA VAL A 33 11.67 -3.50 -11.64
C VAL A 33 11.29 -3.04 -10.22
N GLN A 34 11.61 -1.79 -9.90
CA GLN A 34 11.23 -1.14 -8.63
C GLN A 34 9.93 -0.35 -8.80
N PRO A 35 9.07 -0.28 -7.76
CA PRO A 35 7.94 0.64 -7.69
C PRO A 35 8.41 2.10 -7.85
N LEU A 36 7.57 2.97 -8.41
CA LEU A 36 7.94 4.38 -8.56
C LEU A 36 8.17 5.04 -7.20
N GLY A 37 9.17 5.92 -7.12
CA GLY A 37 9.55 6.58 -5.88
C GLY A 37 10.13 5.64 -4.82
N ALA A 38 10.52 4.42 -5.18
CA ALA A 38 11.30 3.53 -4.32
C ALA A 38 12.70 3.33 -4.91
N GLY A 39 13.69 3.23 -4.03
CA GLY A 39 15.08 2.96 -4.40
C GLY A 39 15.53 1.57 -3.97
N GLY A 40 16.69 1.15 -4.47
CA GLY A 40 17.40 -0.01 -3.90
C GLY A 40 18.00 0.29 -2.53
N ALA A 41 18.54 -0.74 -1.87
CA ALA A 41 19.12 -0.64 -0.53
C ALA A 41 20.23 0.44 -0.40
N GLY A 42 21.05 0.59 -1.43
CA GLY A 42 22.13 1.58 -1.50
C GLY A 42 21.75 2.93 -2.12
N ASN A 43 20.46 3.30 -2.21
CA ASN A 43 20.08 4.55 -2.86
C ASN A 43 20.52 5.79 -2.02
N ASP A 44 21.27 6.70 -2.66
CA ASP A 44 21.67 7.99 -2.06
C ASP A 44 20.58 9.07 -2.19
N GLU A 45 19.49 8.73 -2.88
CA GLU A 45 18.40 9.64 -3.24
C GLU A 45 17.39 9.89 -2.12
N LYS A 46 17.62 9.31 -0.93
CA LYS A 46 16.73 9.37 0.24
C LYS A 46 15.31 8.91 -0.11
N LEU A 47 15.20 7.85 -0.91
CA LEU A 47 13.94 7.19 -1.22
C LEU A 47 13.73 6.01 -0.26
N PRO A 48 12.46 5.62 0.01
CA PRO A 48 12.16 4.38 0.70
C PRO A 48 12.73 3.20 -0.09
N VAL A 49 13.11 2.15 0.62
CA VAL A 49 13.73 0.97 0.01
C VAL A 49 12.66 0.00 -0.43
N TYR A 50 12.73 -0.43 -1.69
CA TYR A 50 12.03 -1.62 -2.14
C TYR A 50 12.83 -2.85 -1.70
N ALA A 51 12.41 -3.43 -0.59
CA ALA A 51 13.12 -4.48 0.13
C ALA A 51 12.52 -5.85 -0.14
N ASP A 52 13.37 -6.79 -0.54
CA ASP A 52 13.06 -8.21 -0.59
C ASP A 52 13.34 -8.83 0.79
N GLY A 53 12.42 -9.65 1.28
CA GLY A 53 12.59 -10.27 2.58
C GLY A 53 11.48 -11.20 2.99
N ARG A 54 11.41 -11.45 4.29
CA ARG A 54 10.56 -12.48 4.86
C ARG A 54 9.68 -11.93 5.95
N LEU A 55 8.36 -11.99 5.76
CA LEU A 55 7.37 -11.65 6.78
C LEU A 55 7.18 -12.85 7.70
N VAL A 56 7.41 -12.64 8.99
CA VAL A 56 7.22 -13.64 10.05
C VAL A 56 6.07 -13.19 10.94
N SER A 57 5.01 -13.99 10.96
CA SER A 57 3.79 -13.77 11.74
C SER A 57 3.75 -14.77 12.88
N HIS A 58 3.83 -14.29 14.13
CA HIS A 58 3.76 -15.12 15.33
C HIS A 58 2.45 -14.87 16.08
N TYR A 59 1.72 -15.95 16.35
CA TYR A 59 0.46 -15.92 17.09
C TYR A 59 0.69 -16.47 18.48
N ARG A 60 0.25 -15.73 19.51
CA ARG A 60 0.21 -16.21 20.89
C ARG A 60 -1.14 -15.89 21.54
N PRO A 61 -1.64 -16.75 22.45
CA PRO A 61 -2.81 -16.42 23.25
C PRO A 61 -2.60 -15.13 24.05
N ASP A 62 -3.62 -14.31 24.17
CA ASP A 62 -3.65 -13.21 25.13
C ASP A 62 -3.96 -13.79 26.52
N THR A 63 -2.98 -13.77 27.43
CA THR A 63 -3.17 -14.32 28.78
C THR A 63 -4.20 -13.56 29.63
N SER A 64 -4.65 -12.39 29.17
CA SER A 64 -5.67 -11.60 29.84
C SER A 64 -7.10 -11.88 29.36
N HIS A 65 -7.29 -12.55 28.21
CA HIS A 65 -8.59 -12.85 27.61
C HIS A 65 -8.58 -14.24 26.95
N GLU A 66 -9.50 -15.11 27.38
CA GLU A 66 -9.53 -16.52 26.94
C GLU A 66 -9.85 -16.71 25.44
N ASP A 67 -10.41 -15.69 24.78
CA ASP A 67 -10.90 -15.71 23.39
C ASP A 67 -10.10 -14.80 22.46
N ARG A 68 -8.89 -14.39 22.86
CA ARG A 68 -8.04 -13.48 22.08
C ARG A 68 -6.64 -14.00 21.86
N TYR A 69 -6.07 -13.54 20.76
CA TYR A 69 -4.69 -13.79 20.38
C TYR A 69 -4.01 -12.47 20.05
N ILE A 70 -2.70 -12.43 20.25
CA ILE A 70 -1.83 -11.36 19.79
C ILE A 70 -1.08 -11.89 18.57
N LEU A 71 -1.16 -11.13 17.48
CA LEU A 71 -0.38 -11.32 16.27
C LEU A 71 0.80 -10.35 16.26
N GLU A 72 2.00 -10.90 16.41
CA GLU A 72 3.26 -10.18 16.30
C GLU A 72 3.80 -10.37 14.88
N ARG A 73 4.06 -9.28 14.15
CA ARG A 73 4.61 -9.33 12.80
C ARG A 73 5.98 -8.66 12.74
N LYS A 74 6.91 -9.30 12.05
CA LYS A 74 8.21 -8.72 11.71
C LYS A 74 8.60 -9.06 10.28
N PHE A 75 9.21 -8.11 9.59
CA PHE A 75 9.77 -8.30 8.26
C PHE A 75 11.30 -8.28 8.36
N GLU A 76 11.92 -9.36 7.92
CA GLU A 76 13.37 -9.56 7.98
C GLU A 76 13.96 -9.40 6.57
N SER A 77 14.88 -8.45 6.37
CA SER A 77 15.46 -8.17 5.06
C SER A 77 16.93 -7.72 5.15
N ALA A 78 17.74 -8.21 4.20
CA ALA A 78 19.12 -7.76 4.03
C ALA A 78 19.19 -6.32 3.52
N ASP A 79 18.22 -5.89 2.70
CA ASP A 79 18.16 -4.54 2.15
C ASP A 79 17.95 -3.50 3.25
N LEU A 80 17.13 -3.83 4.26
CA LEU A 80 16.97 -2.99 5.46
C LEU A 80 18.25 -2.91 6.28
N THR A 81 19.03 -3.99 6.34
CA THR A 81 20.33 -3.99 7.02
C THR A 81 21.30 -3.06 6.32
N GLU A 82 21.38 -3.13 5.00
CA GLU A 82 22.26 -2.28 4.20
C GLU A 82 21.87 -0.80 4.32
N ARG A 83 20.57 -0.48 4.22
CA ARG A 83 20.10 0.91 4.25
C ARG A 83 20.08 1.54 5.64
N TYR A 84 19.55 0.81 6.63
CA TYR A 84 19.19 1.32 7.94
C TYR A 84 20.02 0.71 9.09
N GLY A 85 20.81 -0.33 8.82
CA GLY A 85 21.62 -1.01 9.82
C GLY A 85 20.85 -2.01 10.71
N ASP A 86 19.54 -2.15 10.51
CA ASP A 86 18.68 -3.11 11.22
C ASP A 86 18.03 -4.07 10.20
N PRO A 87 18.24 -5.39 10.31
CA PRO A 87 17.58 -6.36 9.45
C PRO A 87 16.08 -6.47 9.68
N VAL A 88 15.53 -5.96 10.79
CA VAL A 88 14.17 -6.27 11.22
C VAL A 88 13.31 -5.02 11.29
N PHE A 89 12.32 -4.96 10.41
CA PHE A 89 11.19 -4.06 10.53
C PHE A 89 10.10 -4.72 11.40
N ARG A 90 9.57 -4.01 12.40
CA ARG A 90 8.55 -4.52 13.33
C ARG A 90 7.25 -3.75 13.19
N TYR A 91 6.17 -4.50 13.04
CA TYR A 91 4.83 -3.95 13.11
C TYR A 91 4.38 -3.88 14.58
N SER A 92 3.38 -3.05 14.84
CA SER A 92 2.61 -3.05 16.08
C SER A 92 1.88 -4.38 16.26
N ASP A 93 1.74 -4.79 17.52
CA ASP A 93 1.01 -5.99 17.90
C ASP A 93 -0.49 -5.82 17.59
N VAL A 94 -1.06 -6.77 16.86
CA VAL A 94 -2.49 -6.76 16.51
C VAL A 94 -3.25 -7.71 17.43
N LEU A 95 -4.33 -7.22 18.05
CA LEU A 95 -5.26 -8.05 18.81
C LEU A 95 -6.27 -8.70 17.86
N LEU A 96 -6.35 -10.03 17.92
CA LEU A 96 -7.27 -10.83 17.12
C LEU A 96 -8.25 -11.57 18.01
N SER A 97 -9.53 -11.57 17.62
CA SER A 97 -10.49 -12.52 18.18
C SER A 97 -10.16 -13.94 17.72
N GLU A 98 -10.49 -14.94 18.54
CA GLU A 98 -10.26 -16.36 18.21
C GLU A 98 -10.82 -16.75 16.83
N LYS A 99 -11.93 -16.14 16.40
CA LYS A 99 -12.55 -16.41 15.09
C LYS A 99 -11.64 -16.09 13.90
N LEU A 100 -10.73 -15.12 14.04
CA LEU A 100 -9.80 -14.68 13.00
C LEU A 100 -8.48 -15.47 13.01
N VAL A 101 -8.31 -16.39 13.96
CA VAL A 101 -7.05 -17.10 14.18
C VAL A 101 -7.10 -18.46 13.48
N PRO A 102 -6.06 -18.85 12.71
CA PRO A 102 -6.04 -20.13 12.01
C PRO A 102 -6.28 -21.33 12.95
N GLU A 103 -7.03 -22.34 12.49
CA GLU A 103 -7.36 -23.52 13.30
C GLU A 103 -6.10 -24.24 13.84
N LYS A 104 -5.02 -24.26 13.07
CA LYS A 104 -3.73 -24.83 13.49
C LYS A 104 -3.09 -24.07 14.66
N VAL A 105 -3.37 -22.77 14.81
CA VAL A 105 -2.96 -21.96 15.96
C VAL A 105 -3.83 -22.28 17.16
N LYS A 106 -5.16 -22.26 16.99
CA LYS A 106 -6.12 -22.57 18.07
C LYS A 106 -5.91 -23.96 18.67
N THR A 107 -5.59 -24.93 17.83
CA THR A 107 -5.30 -26.32 18.25
C THR A 107 -3.87 -26.53 18.74
N GLY A 108 -3.04 -25.47 18.82
CA GLY A 108 -1.65 -25.53 19.28
C GLY A 108 -0.69 -26.28 18.33
N ARG A 109 -1.12 -26.56 17.10
CA ARG A 109 -0.33 -27.31 16.11
C ARG A 109 0.70 -26.46 15.38
N LYS A 110 0.53 -25.14 15.33
CA LYS A 110 1.44 -24.18 14.69
C LYS A 110 1.23 -22.79 15.26
N THR A 111 2.29 -22.07 15.60
CA THR A 111 2.21 -20.69 16.15
C THR A 111 2.89 -19.65 15.26
N THR A 112 3.70 -20.06 14.28
CA THR A 112 4.47 -19.14 13.43
C THR A 112 4.23 -19.44 11.96
N TYR A 113 3.94 -18.40 11.19
CA TYR A 113 3.84 -18.41 9.73
C TYR A 113 4.92 -17.54 9.14
N THR A 114 5.34 -17.88 7.93
CA THR A 114 6.47 -17.25 7.27
C THR A 114 6.20 -17.24 5.78
N SER A 115 6.30 -16.07 5.16
CA SER A 115 6.16 -15.87 3.72
C SER A 115 7.28 -14.97 3.22
N GLU A 116 7.74 -15.25 2.01
CA GLU A 116 8.58 -14.29 1.27
C GLU A 116 7.68 -13.13 0.82
N ASN A 117 8.17 -11.91 0.94
CA ASN A 117 7.41 -10.71 0.65
C ASN A 117 8.33 -9.59 0.13
N LYS A 118 7.75 -8.63 -0.57
CA LYS A 118 8.43 -7.43 -1.06
C LYS A 118 7.70 -6.21 -0.55
N LEU A 119 8.41 -5.32 0.15
CA LEU A 119 7.81 -4.16 0.78
C LEU A 119 8.55 -2.88 0.38
N VAL A 120 7.83 -1.77 0.28
CA VAL A 120 8.44 -0.44 0.20
C VAL A 120 8.46 0.15 1.61
N VAL A 121 9.64 0.09 2.24
CA VAL A 121 9.86 0.46 3.64
C VAL A 121 10.76 1.69 3.70
N GLY A 122 10.39 2.67 4.51
CA GLY A 122 11.25 3.81 4.73
C GLY A 122 10.74 4.74 5.81
N LYS A 123 11.49 5.81 6.08
CA LYS A 123 11.06 6.86 7.02
C LYS A 123 10.00 7.75 6.36
N ASP A 124 9.15 8.38 7.17
CA ASP A 124 8.18 9.38 6.71
C ASP A 124 8.81 10.42 5.77
N SER A 125 10.00 10.93 6.10
CA SER A 125 10.70 11.90 5.24
C SER A 125 11.18 11.34 3.90
N GLU A 126 11.46 10.04 3.82
CA GLU A 126 11.85 9.38 2.56
C GLU A 126 10.62 9.16 1.68
N HIS A 127 9.49 8.76 2.28
CA HIS A 127 8.21 8.63 1.58
C HIS A 127 7.68 9.97 1.07
N ARG A 128 7.76 11.04 1.86
CA ARG A 128 7.42 12.40 1.40
C ARG A 128 8.27 12.87 0.25
N ASN A 129 9.60 12.69 0.35
CA ASN A 129 10.53 13.02 -0.72
C ASN A 129 10.26 12.18 -1.98
N ALA A 130 9.78 10.94 -1.83
CA ALA A 130 9.35 10.13 -2.97
C ALA A 130 8.08 10.68 -3.63
N GLU A 131 7.04 11.01 -2.87
CA GLU A 131 5.80 11.56 -3.44
C GLU A 131 6.02 12.94 -4.07
N GLU A 132 6.81 13.82 -3.44
CA GLU A 132 7.21 15.12 -3.99
C GLU A 132 7.97 14.95 -5.32
N LYS A 133 8.86 13.96 -5.43
CA LYS A 133 9.55 13.66 -6.69
C LYS A 133 8.59 13.20 -7.77
N ILE A 134 7.62 12.35 -7.44
CA ILE A 134 6.63 11.86 -8.41
C ILE A 134 5.82 13.04 -8.97
N TRP A 135 5.35 13.95 -8.10
CA TRP A 135 4.63 15.15 -8.54
C TRP A 135 5.48 16.09 -9.42
N ASN A 136 6.75 16.31 -9.04
CA ASN A 136 7.63 17.18 -9.79
C ASN A 136 8.02 16.60 -11.16
N GLU A 137 8.25 15.29 -11.26
CA GLU A 137 8.62 14.63 -12.52
C GLU A 137 7.48 14.68 -13.56
N GLU A 138 6.20 14.65 -13.14
CA GLU A 138 5.06 14.73 -14.05
C GLU A 138 4.69 16.18 -14.46
N SER A 139 4.97 17.17 -13.62
CA SER A 139 4.77 18.59 -14.01
C SER A 139 5.64 19.02 -15.20
N ASP A 140 6.77 18.35 -15.43
CA ASP A 140 7.67 18.58 -16.58
C ASP A 140 7.17 17.91 -17.88
N THR A 141 6.24 16.94 -17.81
CA THR A 141 5.69 16.17 -18.95
C THR A 141 4.26 16.54 -19.33
N ALA A 142 3.50 17.17 -18.43
CA ALA A 142 2.10 17.56 -18.67
C ALA A 142 1.97 18.72 -19.69
N THR A 143 1.61 18.40 -20.93
CA THR A 143 1.17 19.40 -21.92
C THR A 143 -0.32 19.67 -21.80
N THR A 144 -0.68 20.86 -21.29
CA THR A 144 -1.94 21.57 -21.56
C THR A 144 -3.23 20.76 -21.39
N LEU A 145 -3.60 20.47 -20.15
CA LEU A 145 -4.99 20.28 -19.72
C LEU A 145 -5.26 21.30 -18.61
N ASP A 146 -6.52 21.72 -18.46
CA ASP A 146 -7.01 22.63 -17.40
C ASP A 146 -7.05 21.86 -16.06
N ILE A 147 -5.94 21.17 -15.76
CA ILE A 147 -5.74 20.45 -14.50
C ILE A 147 -5.71 21.55 -13.43
N PRO A 148 -6.39 21.39 -12.29
CA PRO A 148 -6.06 22.20 -11.12
C PRO A 148 -4.53 22.19 -10.97
N GLU A 149 -3.89 23.29 -10.58
CA GLU A 149 -2.43 23.30 -10.36
C GLU A 149 -2.09 22.40 -9.14
N ILE A 150 -2.19 21.08 -9.32
CA ILE A 150 -1.99 20.03 -8.32
C ILE A 150 -0.48 19.90 -8.02
N SER A 151 0.37 20.34 -8.95
CA SER A 151 1.84 20.31 -8.81
C SER A 151 2.33 21.05 -7.56
N ASP A 152 1.58 22.04 -7.07
CA ASP A 152 1.98 22.83 -5.89
C ASP A 152 1.45 22.25 -4.57
N THR A 153 0.61 21.21 -4.59
CA THR A 153 -0.16 20.79 -3.40
C THR A 153 0.17 19.41 -2.81
N ASN A 154 1.18 18.70 -3.34
CA ASN A 154 1.73 17.44 -2.78
C ASN A 154 0.65 16.46 -2.27
N ILE A 155 -0.36 16.21 -3.10
CA ILE A 155 -1.53 15.42 -2.69
C ILE A 155 -1.10 13.97 -2.41
N PRO A 156 -1.61 13.32 -1.34
CA PRO A 156 -1.18 11.98 -0.98
C PRO A 156 -1.43 10.96 -2.10
N LEU A 157 -0.39 10.22 -2.48
CA LEU A 157 -0.42 9.25 -3.57
C LEU A 157 -0.65 7.81 -3.11
N PHE A 158 -0.40 7.52 -1.83
CA PHE A 158 -0.42 6.16 -1.28
C PHE A 158 -1.03 6.08 0.11
N HIS A 159 -1.58 4.91 0.41
CA HIS A 159 -1.82 4.44 1.78
C HIS A 159 -0.55 3.89 2.43
N TYR A 160 -0.54 3.98 3.74
CA TYR A 160 0.46 3.42 4.63
C TYR A 160 -0.21 2.41 5.59
N ASP A 161 0.51 1.34 5.92
CA ASP A 161 0.05 0.37 6.91
C ASP A 161 0.09 1.02 8.32
N PRO A 162 -1.06 1.19 9.01
CA PRO A 162 -1.10 1.84 10.33
C PRO A 162 -0.30 1.07 11.39
N ASP A 163 -0.13 -0.24 11.21
CA ASP A 163 0.65 -1.07 12.12
C ASP A 163 2.16 -0.96 11.85
N ALA A 164 2.60 -0.24 10.82
CA ALA A 164 4.02 -0.13 10.45
C ALA A 164 4.88 0.64 11.48
N SER A 165 4.26 1.40 12.38
CA SER A 165 4.94 2.38 13.23
C SER A 165 5.97 1.85 14.24
N GLY A 166 6.07 0.53 14.45
CA GLY A 166 6.89 -0.11 15.50
C GLY A 166 8.40 0.13 15.44
N SER A 167 8.92 0.74 14.37
CA SER A 167 10.35 1.03 14.17
C SER A 167 10.68 2.48 13.77
N GLY A 168 9.69 3.40 13.79
CA GLY A 168 9.87 4.76 13.28
C GLY A 168 10.04 4.82 11.76
N MET A 169 9.55 3.79 11.07
CA MET A 169 9.48 3.66 9.63
C MET A 169 8.04 3.28 9.25
N ASP A 170 7.65 3.57 8.01
CA ASP A 170 6.33 3.29 7.45
C ASP A 170 6.47 2.30 6.28
N VAL A 171 5.39 1.58 6.01
CA VAL A 171 5.26 0.67 4.86
C VAL A 171 4.19 1.22 3.94
N ARG A 172 4.57 1.53 2.69
CA ARG A 172 3.62 1.90 1.64
C ARG A 172 2.80 0.67 1.26
N SER A 173 1.48 0.77 1.28
CA SER A 173 0.59 -0.38 1.06
C SER A 173 -0.09 -0.40 -0.31
N SER A 174 -0.77 0.68 -0.70
CA SER A 174 -1.55 0.72 -1.95
C SER A 174 -1.68 2.15 -2.49
N PRO A 175 -1.86 2.34 -3.81
CA PRO A 175 -2.01 3.65 -4.42
C PRO A 175 -3.42 4.23 -4.24
N MET A 176 -3.53 5.56 -4.27
CA MET A 176 -4.80 6.25 -4.55
C MET A 176 -5.15 6.12 -6.04
N ASN A 177 -6.42 6.22 -6.40
CA ASN A 177 -6.84 6.06 -7.80
C ASN A 177 -8.09 6.84 -8.23
N VAL A 178 -8.74 7.58 -7.33
CA VAL A 178 -9.91 8.41 -7.62
C VAL A 178 -9.82 9.73 -6.85
N ALA A 179 -10.35 10.80 -7.43
CA ALA A 179 -10.35 12.15 -6.85
C ALA A 179 -11.62 12.91 -7.23
N TRP A 180 -12.09 13.80 -6.36
CA TRP A 180 -13.26 14.66 -6.55
C TRP A 180 -12.89 16.12 -6.32
N GLU A 181 -13.33 16.99 -7.23
CA GLU A 181 -12.99 18.42 -7.17
C GLU A 181 -13.77 19.17 -6.09
N THR A 182 -15.07 18.90 -5.97
CA THR A 182 -15.99 19.73 -5.19
C THR A 182 -16.86 18.98 -4.19
N ASP A 183 -16.81 17.65 -4.21
CA ASP A 183 -17.57 16.82 -3.27
C ASP A 183 -16.78 16.42 -2.03
N TYR A 184 -17.49 16.38 -0.90
CA TYR A 184 -16.94 15.93 0.38
C TYR A 184 -17.21 14.43 0.57
N ALA A 185 -16.30 13.75 1.28
CA ALA A 185 -16.37 12.31 1.54
C ALA A 185 -17.77 11.83 2.02
N SER A 186 -18.42 12.60 2.91
CA SER A 186 -19.75 12.27 3.43
C SER A 186 -20.88 12.40 2.40
N GLY A 187 -20.80 13.40 1.50
CA GLY A 187 -21.75 13.60 0.40
C GLY A 187 -21.61 12.49 -0.64
N ILE A 188 -20.38 12.20 -1.06
CA ILE A 188 -20.04 11.07 -1.94
C ILE A 188 -20.63 9.77 -1.38
N GLN A 189 -20.37 9.49 -0.10
CA GLN A 189 -20.89 8.28 0.53
C GLN A 189 -22.42 8.24 0.49
N ALA A 190 -23.08 9.36 0.81
CA ALA A 190 -24.54 9.42 0.87
C ALA A 190 -25.17 9.12 -0.50
N ILE A 191 -24.65 9.72 -1.57
CA ILE A 191 -25.15 9.56 -2.94
C ILE A 191 -24.89 8.14 -3.45
N MET A 192 -23.65 7.67 -3.34
CA MET A 192 -23.33 6.31 -3.77
C MET A 192 -24.21 5.27 -3.03
N ARG A 193 -24.42 5.45 -1.71
CA ARG A 193 -25.28 4.56 -0.94
C ARG A 193 -26.77 4.65 -1.32
N SER A 194 -27.29 5.83 -1.65
CA SER A 194 -28.69 5.97 -2.10
C SER A 194 -28.92 5.27 -3.44
N GLU A 195 -27.92 5.26 -4.31
CA GLU A 195 -27.97 4.66 -5.64
C GLU A 195 -27.41 3.22 -5.69
N GLY A 196 -27.49 2.52 -4.56
CA GLY A 196 -27.26 1.07 -4.52
C GLY A 196 -25.83 0.60 -4.24
N TRP A 197 -24.89 1.51 -3.95
CA TRP A 197 -23.63 1.17 -3.30
C TRP A 197 -23.81 1.09 -1.78
N ASN A 198 -24.78 0.28 -1.37
CA ASN A 198 -24.95 -0.12 0.01
C ASN A 198 -24.72 -1.63 0.11
N SER A 199 -23.71 -2.04 0.89
CA SER A 199 -23.63 -3.43 1.32
C SER A 199 -24.62 -3.63 2.47
N THR A 200 -25.55 -4.57 2.29
CA THR A 200 -26.43 -5.04 3.39
C THR A 200 -25.70 -5.97 4.35
N LEU A 201 -24.47 -6.37 4.01
CA LEU A 201 -23.56 -7.10 4.88
C LEU A 201 -22.66 -6.09 5.55
N GLN A 202 -23.01 -5.75 6.78
CA GLN A 202 -22.06 -5.15 7.69
C GLN A 202 -20.97 -6.18 7.91
N LEU A 203 -19.83 -5.99 7.24
CA LEU A 203 -18.63 -6.75 7.55
C LEU A 203 -18.37 -6.55 9.05
N ILE A 204 -17.96 -7.64 9.70
CA ILE A 204 -17.46 -7.59 11.07
C ILE A 204 -16.42 -6.46 11.09
N ASP A 205 -16.58 -5.44 11.95
CA ASP A 205 -15.75 -4.21 11.95
C ASP A 205 -14.25 -4.55 11.93
N GLU A 206 -13.87 -5.68 12.53
CA GLU A 206 -12.52 -6.26 12.53
C GLU A 206 -11.98 -6.67 11.14
N LEU A 207 -12.78 -6.59 10.07
CA LEU A 207 -12.39 -6.79 8.67
C LEU A 207 -12.18 -5.47 7.93
N THR A 208 -12.74 -4.37 8.42
CA THR A 208 -12.54 -3.02 7.89
C THR A 208 -11.31 -2.43 8.55
N ILE A 209 -10.14 -2.57 7.91
CA ILE A 209 -8.91 -1.95 8.41
C ILE A 209 -8.82 -0.54 7.82
N ASP A 210 -8.85 0.47 8.68
CA ASP A 210 -8.56 1.84 8.28
C ASP A 210 -7.15 1.93 7.73
N LYS A 211 -7.01 2.71 6.66
CA LYS A 211 -5.72 3.01 6.06
C LYS A 211 -5.37 4.46 6.34
N GLU A 212 -4.07 4.72 6.45
CA GLU A 212 -3.55 6.04 6.72
C GLU A 212 -2.94 6.66 5.46
N ILE A 213 -3.18 7.95 5.26
CA ILE A 213 -2.46 8.79 4.30
C ILE A 213 -1.57 9.78 5.05
N LYS A 214 -0.50 10.25 4.42
CA LYS A 214 0.38 11.29 4.95
C LYS A 214 0.06 12.62 4.28
N LEU A 215 -0.43 13.60 5.03
CA LEU A 215 -0.82 14.90 4.52
C LEU A 215 0.40 15.81 4.30
N PRO A 216 0.37 16.77 3.36
CA PRO A 216 1.48 17.68 3.07
C PRO A 216 2.05 18.42 4.28
N ASP A 217 1.19 18.74 5.25
CA ASP A 217 1.52 19.50 6.46
C ASP A 217 2.32 18.71 7.52
N GLY A 218 2.61 17.44 7.26
CA GLY A 218 3.31 16.55 8.18
C GLY A 218 2.38 15.62 8.97
N ASN A 219 1.06 15.84 8.92
CA ASN A 219 0.11 15.03 9.66
C ASN A 219 -0.19 13.70 8.95
N THR A 220 -0.79 12.79 9.71
CA THR A 220 -1.32 11.52 9.20
C THR A 220 -2.83 11.54 9.39
N LYS A 221 -3.56 11.04 8.40
CA LYS A 221 -5.02 11.01 8.39
C LYS A 221 -5.53 9.60 8.09
N SER A 222 -6.46 9.12 8.89
CA SER A 222 -7.17 7.86 8.65
C SER A 222 -8.37 8.08 7.74
N THR A 223 -8.93 7.00 7.19
CA THR A 223 -10.14 7.02 6.35
C THR A 223 -11.26 7.85 6.99
N ASP A 224 -11.84 8.81 6.26
CA ASP A 224 -13.02 9.57 6.75
C ASP A 224 -14.30 8.79 6.51
N GLU A 225 -14.46 8.25 5.30
CA GLU A 225 -15.67 7.55 4.89
C GLU A 225 -15.37 6.30 4.06
N HIS A 226 -16.28 5.33 4.15
CA HIS A 226 -16.13 4.05 3.44
C HIS A 226 -17.44 3.69 2.71
N VAL A 227 -17.34 3.59 1.39
CA VAL A 227 -18.43 3.13 0.51
C VAL A 227 -18.20 1.69 0.14
N THR A 228 -19.26 0.88 0.15
CA THR A 228 -19.18 -0.55 -0.20
C THR A 228 -20.34 -0.94 -1.10
N LYS A 229 -20.02 -1.61 -2.22
CA LYS A 229 -20.99 -2.20 -3.14
C LYS A 229 -20.75 -3.69 -3.22
N GLY A 230 -21.78 -4.47 -2.93
CA GLY A 230 -21.74 -5.93 -3.00
C GLY A 230 -23.15 -6.51 -3.03
N THR A 231 -23.37 -7.56 -3.82
CA THR A 231 -24.68 -8.24 -3.90
C THR A 231 -24.61 -9.63 -3.26
N GLY A 232 -25.62 -9.99 -2.47
CA GLY A 232 -26.02 -11.39 -2.21
C GLY A 232 -25.10 -12.29 -1.38
N SER A 233 -25.70 -12.93 -0.35
CA SER A 233 -25.16 -13.97 0.55
C SER A 233 -23.98 -13.55 1.44
N LEU A 234 -23.79 -14.24 2.58
CA LEU A 234 -22.78 -13.98 3.62
C LEU A 234 -21.32 -13.78 3.14
N CYS A 235 -21.02 -14.00 1.85
CA CYS A 235 -19.69 -13.99 1.28
C CYS A 235 -19.74 -13.60 -0.22
N PRO A 236 -19.86 -12.31 -0.56
CA PRO A 236 -19.80 -11.86 -1.95
C PRO A 236 -18.37 -12.04 -2.48
N SER A 237 -18.23 -12.60 -3.69
CA SER A 237 -16.92 -12.78 -4.34
C SER A 237 -16.29 -11.47 -4.79
N ASP A 238 -17.10 -10.43 -4.98
CA ASP A 238 -16.71 -9.16 -5.58
C ASP A 238 -17.35 -8.02 -4.77
N GLN A 239 -16.67 -7.56 -3.73
CA GLN A 239 -17.08 -6.39 -2.95
C GLN A 239 -16.25 -5.21 -3.41
N THR A 240 -16.85 -4.21 -4.04
CA THR A 240 -16.16 -2.97 -4.39
C THR A 240 -16.18 -2.04 -3.19
N HIS A 241 -15.02 -1.59 -2.77
CA HIS A 241 -14.80 -0.70 -1.65
C HIS A 241 -14.18 0.60 -2.14
N VAL A 242 -14.61 1.72 -1.57
CA VAL A 242 -14.00 3.04 -1.77
C VAL A 242 -13.71 3.64 -0.41
N ARG A 243 -12.42 3.76 -0.06
CA ARG A 243 -11.97 4.55 1.09
C ARG A 243 -11.82 6.00 0.66
N LEU A 244 -12.42 6.92 1.40
CA LEU A 244 -12.48 8.34 1.06
C LEU A 244 -11.76 9.17 2.13
N TYR A 245 -11.07 10.21 1.67
CA TYR A 245 -10.31 11.15 2.48
C TYR A 245 -10.66 12.57 2.06
N ASP A 246 -11.30 13.30 2.97
CA ASP A 246 -11.61 14.71 2.82
C ASP A 246 -10.31 15.53 2.94
N LEU A 247 -10.04 16.41 1.99
CA LEU A 247 -8.88 17.31 1.95
C LEU A 247 -9.30 18.78 1.98
N SER A 248 -10.59 19.07 2.21
CA SER A 248 -11.13 20.43 2.20
C SER A 248 -10.48 21.36 3.23
N ASP A 249 -9.93 20.80 4.31
CA ASP A 249 -9.18 21.53 5.33
C ASP A 249 -7.77 21.95 4.89
N LEU A 250 -7.24 21.36 3.81
CA LEU A 250 -5.90 21.62 3.28
C LEU A 250 -5.85 22.75 2.25
N SER A 251 -7.00 23.35 1.90
CA SER A 251 -7.10 24.45 0.92
C SER A 251 -6.43 24.12 -0.42
N ILE A 252 -6.62 22.88 -0.90
CA ILE A 252 -6.16 22.43 -2.21
C ILE A 252 -7.11 22.98 -3.27
N ASP A 253 -6.59 23.77 -4.21
CA ASP A 253 -7.43 24.35 -5.25
C ASP A 253 -7.94 23.25 -6.18
N GLY A 254 -9.25 23.24 -6.43
CA GLY A 254 -9.89 22.25 -7.30
C GLY A 254 -9.88 20.80 -6.80
N LEU A 255 -9.60 20.52 -5.51
CA LEU A 255 -9.73 19.16 -4.98
C LEU A 255 -10.19 19.11 -3.52
N THR A 256 -11.33 18.46 -3.27
CA THR A 256 -11.91 18.30 -1.93
C THR A 256 -11.79 16.89 -1.38
N THR A 257 -11.75 15.85 -2.21
CA THR A 257 -11.67 14.46 -1.73
C THR A 257 -10.77 13.61 -2.63
N ILE A 258 -9.99 12.72 -2.02
CA ILE A 258 -9.31 11.61 -2.71
C ILE A 258 -9.81 10.28 -2.20
N GLY A 259 -9.58 9.22 -2.97
CA GLY A 259 -9.91 7.88 -2.52
C GLY A 259 -9.17 6.74 -3.20
N GLN A 260 -9.45 5.57 -2.65
CA GLN A 260 -8.93 4.30 -3.11
C GLN A 260 -10.08 3.32 -3.35
N ALA A 261 -10.41 3.13 -4.62
CA ALA A 261 -11.31 2.09 -5.09
C ALA A 261 -10.55 0.76 -5.23
N HIS A 262 -11.11 -0.33 -4.71
CA HIS A 262 -10.56 -1.69 -4.82
C HIS A 262 -11.69 -2.73 -4.70
N ILE A 263 -11.46 -3.93 -5.22
CA ILE A 263 -12.34 -5.08 -5.04
C ILE A 263 -11.72 -6.01 -4.01
N ASP A 264 -12.36 -6.13 -2.86
CA ASP A 264 -11.94 -7.08 -1.84
C ASP A 264 -12.49 -8.47 -2.17
N PRO A 265 -11.69 -9.53 -2.05
CA PRO A 265 -12.23 -10.87 -1.93
C PRO A 265 -13.10 -10.95 -0.67
N CYS A 266 -14.04 -11.89 -0.60
CA CYS A 266 -14.95 -12.06 0.52
C CYS A 266 -14.29 -11.97 1.92
N ASP A 267 -13.08 -12.49 2.04
CA ASP A 267 -12.30 -12.57 3.26
C ASP A 267 -11.33 -11.41 3.48
N HIS A 268 -11.25 -10.47 2.54
CA HIS A 268 -10.32 -9.33 2.57
C HIS A 268 -8.85 -9.79 2.69
N GLY A 269 -8.55 -10.95 2.09
CA GLY A 269 -7.23 -11.60 2.17
C GLY A 269 -6.95 -12.35 3.48
N LYS A 270 -7.98 -12.60 4.31
CA LYS A 270 -7.84 -13.24 5.64
C LYS A 270 -8.17 -14.75 5.69
N TRP A 271 -8.55 -15.41 4.59
CA TRP A 271 -8.95 -16.83 4.49
C TRP A 271 -7.77 -17.78 4.27
N GLU A 272 -6.54 -17.38 4.62
CA GLU A 272 -5.52 -18.34 5.02
C GLU A 272 -6.00 -19.27 6.17
N THR A 273 -7.07 -18.89 6.88
CA THR A 273 -7.67 -19.65 7.97
C THR A 273 -8.28 -21.00 7.54
N TRP A 274 -8.54 -21.28 6.25
CA TRP A 274 -9.15 -22.54 5.80
C TRP A 274 -8.51 -23.25 4.59
N SER A 275 -7.47 -22.70 3.95
CA SER A 275 -6.74 -23.47 2.93
C SER A 275 -5.89 -24.56 3.61
N PRO A 276 -6.08 -25.86 3.28
CA PRO A 276 -5.29 -26.95 3.88
C PRO A 276 -3.81 -26.90 3.48
N ILE A 277 -3.49 -26.10 2.46
CA ILE A 277 -2.15 -25.85 1.94
C ILE A 277 -1.74 -24.47 2.49
N GLY A 278 -0.93 -24.46 3.54
CA GLY A 278 -0.51 -23.23 4.23
C GLY A 278 0.42 -22.36 3.38
N GLY A 279 -0.12 -21.76 2.33
CA GLY A 279 0.50 -20.69 1.57
C GLY A 279 0.12 -19.37 2.21
N GLY A 280 1.15 -18.63 2.62
CA GLY A 280 1.09 -17.23 3.07
C GLY A 280 0.12 -16.42 2.24
N LEU A 281 -0.48 -15.38 2.85
CA LEU A 281 -1.18 -14.26 2.20
C LEU A 281 -1.08 -14.37 0.68
N GLN A 282 -2.05 -15.02 0.03
CA GLN A 282 -2.04 -15.12 -1.42
C GLN A 282 -1.88 -13.70 -1.97
N GLU A 283 -1.19 -13.58 -3.10
CA GLU A 283 -1.23 -12.35 -3.90
C GLU A 283 -2.70 -12.11 -4.24
N VAL A 284 -3.36 -11.31 -3.39
CA VAL A 284 -4.74 -10.90 -3.60
C VAL A 284 -4.68 -9.82 -4.66
N ASP A 285 -5.20 -10.14 -5.83
CA ASP A 285 -5.49 -9.14 -6.84
C ASP A 285 -6.73 -8.36 -6.39
N TYR A 286 -6.49 -7.17 -5.82
CA TYR A 286 -7.53 -6.26 -5.37
C TYR A 286 -8.21 -5.50 -6.53
N GLN A 287 -7.89 -5.82 -7.79
CA GLN A 287 -8.52 -5.31 -9.01
C GLN A 287 -8.76 -3.78 -8.96
N ILE A 288 -7.73 -3.03 -8.56
CA ILE A 288 -7.80 -1.57 -8.32
C ILE A 288 -8.27 -0.83 -9.57
N ASP A 289 -7.80 -1.23 -10.76
CA ASP A 289 -8.25 -0.66 -12.04
C ASP A 289 -9.74 -0.88 -12.30
N SER A 290 -10.22 -2.13 -12.12
CA SER A 290 -11.64 -2.46 -12.31
C SER A 290 -12.53 -1.71 -11.31
N ALA A 291 -12.08 -1.57 -10.05
CA ALA A 291 -12.81 -0.82 -9.04
C ALA A 291 -12.86 0.68 -9.36
N ARG A 292 -11.73 1.26 -9.79
CA ARG A 292 -11.64 2.65 -10.23
C ARG A 292 -12.62 2.93 -11.36
N ASP A 293 -12.62 2.07 -12.38
CA ASP A 293 -13.47 2.24 -13.55
C ASP A 293 -14.95 2.06 -13.18
N ALA A 294 -15.29 1.22 -12.20
CA ALA A 294 -16.65 1.10 -11.68
C ALA A 294 -17.12 2.36 -10.91
N VAL A 295 -16.22 3.06 -10.20
CA VAL A 295 -16.52 4.35 -9.57
C VAL A 295 -16.71 5.42 -10.64
N ALA A 296 -15.84 5.49 -11.64
CA ALA A 296 -15.98 6.42 -12.76
C ALA A 296 -17.29 6.19 -13.53
N GLU A 297 -17.64 4.94 -13.86
CA GLU A 297 -18.91 4.61 -14.52
C GLU A 297 -20.12 5.00 -13.68
N PHE A 298 -20.04 4.89 -12.34
CA PHE A 298 -21.11 5.35 -11.47
C PHE A 298 -21.36 6.86 -11.65
N TRP A 299 -20.31 7.68 -11.56
CA TRP A 299 -20.45 9.13 -11.66
C TRP A 299 -20.73 9.63 -13.08
N ASP A 300 -20.21 8.97 -14.12
CA ASP A 300 -20.54 9.28 -15.53
C ASP A 300 -22.05 9.10 -15.83
N ASN A 301 -22.74 8.27 -15.05
CA ASN A 301 -24.19 8.07 -15.16
C ASN A 301 -25.02 9.03 -14.30
N GLU A 302 -24.39 9.78 -13.39
CA GLU A 302 -25.05 10.83 -12.64
C GLU A 302 -25.07 12.12 -13.47
N ASP A 303 -26.16 12.87 -13.44
CA ASP A 303 -26.25 14.15 -14.15
C ASP A 303 -25.19 15.13 -13.58
N ASP A 304 -24.69 16.03 -14.44
CA ASP A 304 -23.76 17.13 -14.10
C ASP A 304 -22.33 16.74 -13.66
N HIS A 305 -21.88 15.50 -13.92
CA HIS A 305 -20.50 15.06 -13.66
C HIS A 305 -19.69 14.83 -14.95
N SER A 306 -18.43 15.24 -14.95
CA SER A 306 -17.42 14.85 -15.94
C SER A 306 -16.35 13.96 -15.33
N ILE A 307 -15.85 13.02 -16.13
CA ILE A 307 -14.77 12.12 -15.76
C ILE A 307 -13.55 12.39 -16.64
N ASP A 308 -12.44 12.79 -16.02
CA ASP A 308 -11.13 12.82 -16.67
C ASP A 308 -10.21 11.72 -16.12
N SER A 309 -9.12 11.43 -16.85
CA SER A 309 -8.14 10.41 -16.49
C SER A 309 -6.73 10.96 -16.56
N GLU A 310 -6.13 11.21 -15.40
CA GLU A 310 -4.81 11.81 -15.29
C GLU A 310 -3.79 10.81 -14.78
N ASP A 311 -2.58 10.82 -15.35
CA ASP A 311 -1.45 10.03 -14.87
C ASP A 311 -0.73 10.78 -13.76
N VAL A 312 -0.73 10.23 -12.55
CA VAL A 312 -0.06 10.84 -11.40
C VAL A 312 1.21 10.09 -11.00
N GLY A 313 1.69 9.19 -11.87
CA GLY A 313 2.91 8.41 -11.66
C GLY A 313 2.84 7.36 -10.54
N ASN A 314 1.79 7.33 -9.73
CA ASN A 314 1.79 6.51 -8.51
C ASN A 314 1.83 4.99 -8.78
N THR A 315 1.61 4.53 -10.01
CA THR A 315 1.88 3.13 -10.40
C THR A 315 2.18 2.93 -11.90
N HIS A 316 3.40 2.52 -12.27
CA HIS A 316 3.71 2.34 -13.70
C HIS A 316 4.63 1.17 -14.05
N LYS A 317 4.37 -0.06 -13.56
CA LYS A 317 4.98 -1.28 -14.15
C LYS A 317 4.06 -2.51 -14.14
N PRO A 318 3.97 -3.29 -15.25
CA PRO A 318 3.10 -4.46 -15.37
C PRO A 318 3.47 -5.63 -14.44
N GLU A 319 4.67 -5.66 -13.87
CA GLU A 319 5.06 -6.68 -12.87
C GLU A 319 4.43 -6.46 -11.48
N PHE A 320 3.67 -5.37 -11.31
CA PHE A 320 2.82 -5.12 -10.14
C PHE A 320 1.36 -5.24 -10.58
N ASP A 321 0.85 -6.48 -10.60
CA ASP A 321 -0.54 -6.77 -10.99
C ASP A 321 -1.54 -5.86 -10.25
N SER A 322 -2.42 -5.20 -11.01
CA SER A 322 -3.52 -4.27 -10.66
C SER A 322 -3.28 -2.75 -10.59
N HIS A 323 -2.12 -2.23 -11.03
CA HIS A 323 -1.70 -0.88 -10.65
C HIS A 323 -1.39 0.00 -11.88
N SER A 324 -2.40 0.54 -12.58
CA SER A 324 -2.20 1.59 -13.61
C SER A 324 -2.33 2.99 -13.00
N GLY A 325 -1.28 3.80 -13.10
CA GLY A 325 -0.98 5.01 -12.29
C GLY A 325 -1.80 6.22 -12.60
N LYS A 326 -3.05 5.97 -13.02
CA LYS A 326 -4.00 6.97 -13.42
C LYS A 326 -5.07 7.12 -12.38
N TRP A 327 -5.33 8.35 -12.02
CA TRP A 327 -6.49 8.74 -11.27
C TRP A 327 -7.67 8.96 -12.22
N LYS A 328 -8.87 8.64 -11.76
CA LYS A 328 -10.09 9.20 -12.33
C LYS A 328 -10.43 10.47 -11.55
N LEU A 329 -10.43 11.60 -12.24
CA LEU A 329 -10.86 12.87 -11.70
C LEU A 329 -12.35 13.02 -11.97
N ILE A 330 -13.12 13.25 -10.92
CA ILE A 330 -14.57 13.40 -10.95
C ILE A 330 -14.87 14.86 -10.68
N GLU A 331 -15.31 15.56 -11.71
CA GLU A 331 -15.64 16.98 -11.70
C GLU A 331 -17.17 17.11 -11.69
N GLY A 332 -17.70 18.05 -10.90
CA GLY A 332 -19.13 18.23 -10.74
C GLY A 332 -19.49 18.53 -9.29
N GLU A 333 -20.52 19.36 -9.09
CA GLU A 333 -21.04 19.69 -7.76
C GLU A 333 -22.38 18.99 -7.52
N TYR A 334 -22.54 18.45 -6.31
CA TYR A 334 -23.85 18.11 -5.73
C TYR A 334 -24.41 19.17 -4.79
#